data_AF-A0A3E5G3N5-F1
#
_entry.id   AF-A0A3E5G3N5-F1
#
_cell.length_a   1.000
_cell.length_b   1.000
_cell.length_c   1.000
_cell.angle_alpha   90.00
_cell.angle_beta   90.00
_cell.angle_gamma   90.00
#
_symmetry.space_group_name_H-M   'P 1'
#
loop_
_entity.id
_entity.type
_entity.pdbx_description
1 polymer ?
#
loop_
_entity_poly.entity_id
_entity_poly.type
_entity_poly.pdbx_seq_one_letter_code
_entity_poly.pdbx_strand_id
1 'polypeptide(L)' 'MIHIGKQIRQKMEERQKTVVWLSKHLSCSRANVYKIFEKYSVDTEMLARISAILNFDFFSLYSEDIKKKNNQE' A
#
# COMPACT_ATOMS: atom_id res chain seq x y z
N MET A 1 10.75 9.08 4.20
CA MET A 1 10.43 7.72 3.72
C MET A 1 9.07 7.36 4.28
N ILE A 2 8.17 7.06 3.35
CA ILE A 2 6.76 6.80 3.64
C ILE A 2 6.56 5.44 4.28
N HIS A 3 5.54 5.32 5.13
CA HIS A 3 5.10 4.04 5.68
C HIS A 3 4.03 3.44 4.77
N ILE A 4 4.39 2.47 3.94
CA ILE A 4 3.53 2.00 2.84
C ILE A 4 2.27 1.28 3.34
N GLY A 5 2.36 0.51 4.43
CA GLY A 5 1.19 -0.14 5.03
C GLY A 5 0.07 0.85 5.39
N LYS A 6 0.43 2.01 5.95
CA LYS A 6 -0.52 3.09 6.25
C LYS A 6 -1.10 3.72 4.99
N GLN A 7 -0.30 3.91 3.95
CA GLN A 7 -0.76 4.45 2.66
C GLN A 7 -1.76 3.50 1.99
N ILE A 8 -1.51 2.18 2.04
CA ILE A 8 -2.45 1.18 1.52
C ILE A 8 -3.77 1.25 2.28
N ARG A 9 -3.73 1.32 3.61
CA ARG A 9 -4.94 1.45 4.44
C ARG A 9 -5.73 2.71 4.10
N GLN A 10 -5.06 3.85 4.03
CA GLN A 10 -5.68 5.12 3.66
C GLN A 10 -6.36 5.02 2.28
N LYS A 11 -5.68 4.41 1.30
CA LYS A 11 -6.24 4.26 -0.06
C LYS A 11 -7.45 3.33 -0.11
N MET A 12 -7.48 2.31 0.74
CA MET A 12 -8.67 1.47 0.91
C MET A 12 -9.84 2.26 1.47
N GLU A 13 -9.61 3.06 2.51
CA GLU A 13 -10.63 3.90 3.13
C GLU A 13 -11.18 4.93 2.13
N GLU A 14 -10.31 5.61 1.37
CA GLU A 14 -10.68 6.54 0.28
C GLU A 14 -11.57 5.88 -0.79
N ARG A 15 -11.33 4.60 -1.10
CA ARG A 15 -12.11 3.84 -2.09
C ARG A 15 -13.25 3.03 -1.50
N GLN A 16 -13.56 3.23 -0.21
CA GLN A 16 -14.59 2.50 0.53
C GLN A 16 -14.44 0.97 0.43
N LYS A 17 -13.20 0.48 0.40
CA LYS A 17 -12.89 -0.95 0.37
C LYS A 17 -12.67 -1.48 1.77
N THR A 18 -13.25 -2.64 2.06
CA THR A 18 -13.13 -3.28 3.37
C THR A 18 -11.95 -4.24 3.41
N VAL A 19 -11.48 -4.55 4.62
CA VAL A 19 -10.43 -5.59 4.84
C VAL A 19 -10.85 -6.94 4.25
N VAL A 20 -12.12 -7.31 4.38
CA VAL A 20 -12.68 -8.54 3.77
C VAL A 20 -12.57 -8.51 2.25
N TRP A 21 -12.79 -7.35 1.63
CA TRP A 21 -12.67 -7.20 0.19
C TRP A 21 -11.22 -7.42 -0.26
N LEU A 22 -10.24 -6.77 0.38
CA LEU A 22 -8.83 -6.94 0.00
C LEU A 22 -8.33 -8.37 0.28
N SER A 23 -8.71 -8.96 1.42
CA SER A 23 -8.27 -10.32 1.77
C SER A 23 -8.73 -11.36 0.74
N LYS A 24 -9.93 -11.19 0.18
CA LYS A 24 -10.44 -12.03 -0.92
C LYS A 24 -9.61 -11.87 -2.19
N HIS A 25 -9.26 -10.64 -2.58
CA HIS A 25 -8.49 -10.37 -3.81
C HIS A 25 -7.01 -10.77 -3.69
N LEU A 26 -6.45 -10.72 -2.48
CA LEU A 26 -5.09 -11.21 -2.21
C LEU A 26 -5.01 -12.71 -1.94
N SER A 27 -6.16 -13.40 -1.86
CA SER A 27 -6.26 -14.80 -1.45
C SER A 27 -5.59 -15.07 -0.09
N CYS A 28 -5.81 -14.17 0.88
CA CYS A 28 -5.21 -14.23 2.21
C CYS A 28 -6.23 -14.00 3.33
N SER A 29 -5.81 -14.18 4.59
CA SER A 29 -6.66 -13.95 5.75
C SER A 29 -6.80 -12.46 6.07
N ARG A 30 -7.89 -12.08 6.76
CA ARG A 30 -8.06 -10.72 7.31
C ARG A 30 -6.89 -10.30 8.19
N ALA A 31 -6.37 -11.22 9.00
CA ALA A 31 -5.21 -10.99 9.86
C ALA A 31 -3.96 -10.62 9.04
N ASN A 32 -3.74 -11.23 7.88
CA ASN A 32 -2.63 -10.89 7.00
C ASN A 32 -2.76 -9.47 6.44
N VAL A 33 -3.99 -9.04 6.12
CA VAL A 33 -4.25 -7.66 5.68
C VAL A 33 -3.97 -6.65 6.80
N TYR A 34 -4.37 -6.92 8.04
CA TYR A 34 -4.00 -6.04 9.17
C TYR A 34 -2.49 -5.97 9.36
N LYS A 35 -1.78 -7.11 9.27
CA LYS A 35 -0.31 -7.13 9.29
C LYS A 35 0.32 -6.31 8.17
N ILE A 36 -0.27 -6.28 6.97
CA ILE A 36 0.21 -5.42 5.88
C ILE A 36 0.13 -3.94 6.27
N PHE A 37 -0.93 -3.51 6.96
CA PHE A 37 -1.08 -2.11 7.37
C PHE A 37 -0.07 -1.68 8.44
N GLU A 38 0.37 -2.60 9.29
CA GLU A 38 1.37 -2.37 10.33
C GLU A 38 2.80 -2.36 9.77
N LYS A 39 3.03 -2.96 8.61
CA LYS A 39 4.35 -3.04 7.99
C LYS A 39 4.79 -1.70 7.40
N TYR A 40 5.97 -1.24 7.82
CA TYR A 40 6.60 -0.04 7.27
C TYR A 40 6.86 -0.16 5.76
N SER A 41 7.32 -1.33 5.33
CA SER A 41 7.56 -1.72 3.94
C SER A 41 6.93 -3.08 3.64
N VAL A 42 6.58 -3.30 2.38
CA VAL A 42 6.19 -4.62 1.87
C VAL A 42 7.12 -4.97 0.71
N ASP A 43 7.22 -6.26 0.38
CA ASP A 43 7.95 -6.68 -0.81
C ASP A 43 7.31 -6.11 -2.09
N THR A 44 8.12 -6.00 -3.14
CA THR A 44 7.73 -5.35 -4.39
C THR A 44 6.61 -6.09 -5.11
N GLU A 45 6.57 -7.43 -5.05
CA GLU A 45 5.50 -8.23 -5.65
C GLU A 45 4.16 -7.97 -4.94
N MET A 46 4.14 -8.00 -3.61
CA MET A 46 2.97 -7.64 -2.82
C MET A 46 2.49 -6.22 -3.13
N LEU A 47 3.42 -5.26 -3.21
CA LEU A 47 3.07 -3.87 -3.55
C LEU A 47 2.46 -3.77 -4.95
N ALA A 48 3.01 -4.47 -5.94
CA ALA A 48 2.49 -4.50 -7.30
C ALA A 48 1.09 -5.12 -7.36
N ARG A 49 0.86 -6.24 -6.66
CA ARG A 49 -0.46 -6.87 -6.58
C ARG A 49 -1.49 -5.94 -5.94
N ILE A 50 -1.15 -5.31 -4.83
CA ILE A 50 -2.04 -4.36 -4.16
C ILE A 50 -2.31 -3.13 -5.04
N SER A 51 -1.28 -2.65 -5.76
CA SER A 51 -1.42 -1.55 -6.72
C SER A 51 -2.41 -1.88 -7.83
N ALA A 52 -2.32 -3.09 -8.40
CA ALA A 52 -3.25 -3.57 -9.41
C ALA A 52 -4.68 -3.72 -8.86
N ILE A 53 -4.84 -4.34 -7.69
CA ILE A 53 -6.14 -4.57 -7.05
C ILE A 53 -6.83 -3.24 -6.72
N LEU A 54 -6.09 -2.28 -6.15
CA LEU A 54 -6.61 -0.96 -5.79
C LEU A 54 -6.58 0.03 -6.96
N ASN A 55 -6.12 -0.38 -8.15
CA ASN A 55 -5.93 0.47 -9.33
C ASN A 55 -5.30 1.82 -8.96
N PHE A 56 -4.17 1.75 -8.25
CA PHE A 56 -3.41 2.90 -7.79
C PHE A 56 -1.92 2.56 -7.77
N ASP A 57 -1.10 3.40 -8.36
CA ASP A 57 0.35 3.23 -8.37
C ASP A 57 0.96 3.63 -7.02
N PHE A 58 1.20 2.65 -6.15
CA PHE A 58 1.88 2.91 -4.87
C PHE A 58 3.38 3.17 -5.02
N PHE A 59 4.01 2.83 -6.14
CA PHE A 59 5.43 3.12 -6.39
C PHE A 59 5.66 4.60 -6.65
N SER A 60 4.66 5.30 -7.21
CA SER A 60 4.69 6.76 -7.37
C SER A 60 4.97 7.48 -6.05
N LEU A 61 4.41 7.01 -4.93
CA LEU A 61 4.62 7.59 -3.61
C LEU A 61 6.08 7.54 -3.17
N TYR A 62 6.78 6.44 -3.46
CA TYR A 62 8.21 6.33 -3.18
C TYR A 62 9.03 7.26 -4.08
N SER A 63 8.67 7.31 -5.37
CA SER A 63 9.32 8.19 -6.34
C SER A 63 9.18 9.66 -5.94
N GLU A 64 8.01 10.07 -5.43
CA GLU A 64 7.77 11.41 -4.90
C GLU A 64 8.55 11.71 -3.61
N ASP A 65 8.61 10.78 -2.65
CA ASP A 65 9.42 10.94 -1.43
C ASP A 65 10.91 11.13 -1.76
N ILE A 66 11.42 10.39 -2.75
CA ILE A 66 12.80 10.53 -3.22
C ILE A 66 13.02 11.88 -3.89
N LYS A 67 12.16 12.28 -4.83
CA LYS A 67 12.27 13.60 -5.50
C LYS A 67 12.23 14.75 -4.50
N LYS A 68 11.35 14.68 -3.48
CA LYS A 68 11.24 15.72 -2.44
C LYS A 68 12.53 15.86 -1.63
N LYS A 69 13.20 14.76 -1.31
CA LYS A 69 14.49 14.80 -0.59
C LYS A 69 15.61 15.36 -1.45
N ASN A 70 15.69 14.94 -2.71
CA ASN A 70 16.73 15.41 -3.63
C ASN A 70 16.59 16.91 -3.94
N ASN A 71 15.37 17.46 -3.92
CA ASN A 71 15.12 18.89 -4.13
C ASN A 71 15.33 19.76 -2.87
N GLN A 72 15.66 19.15 -1.73
CA GLN A 72 15.98 19.84 -0.47
C GLN A 72 17.50 19.90 -0.21
N GLU A 73 18.30 19.39 -1.14
CA GLU A 73 19.77 19.45 -1.15
C GLU A 73 20.28 20.58 -2.06
#